data_AF-A0A5J4PAU6-F1
#
_entry.id   AF-A0A5J4PAU6-F1
#
_cell.length_a   1.000
_cell.length_b   1.000
_cell.length_c   1.000
_cell.angle_alpha   90.00
_cell.angle_beta   90.00
_cell.angle_gamma   90.00
#
_symmetry.space_group_name_H-M   'P 1'
#
loop_
_entity.id
_entity.type
_entity.pdbx_description
1 polymer ?
#
loop_
_entity_poly.entity_id
_entity_poly.type
_entity_poly.pdbx_seq_one_letter_code
_entity_poly.pdbx_strand_id
1 'polypeptide(L)'
;INEANHIELLAGYTTQKSTVEYSTATSNDYANESLGHHNLAGGSIAISPTSGGAESVLNSWLGRVNYSLFERYNFTATIRADGSSRFAQNKRWGYFPSIGAAWNINEESFYNKSSVVNTLKLRLSAGTVGNQEIGDYRYEDYYSPSKYSFAGKTVIAYARSNRANPDLKWETTSQYNVGLDIGLWTNRLTLTIDAYSK
;
A
#
# COMPACT_ATOMS: atom_id res chain seq x y z
N ILE A 1 -0.59 18.18 -32.78
CA ILE A 1 -0.77 18.74 -31.42
C ILE A 1 -0.67 20.24 -31.57
N ASN A 2 -1.78 20.97 -31.43
CA ASN A 2 -1.85 22.44 -31.45
C ASN A 2 -1.36 22.97 -30.08
N GLU A 3 -0.85 24.20 -29.99
CA GLU A 3 -0.55 24.91 -28.72
C GLU A 3 -1.68 24.80 -27.67
N ALA A 4 -2.93 24.68 -28.12
CA ALA A 4 -4.08 24.47 -27.26
C ALA A 4 -4.21 23.08 -26.61
N ASN A 5 -3.47 22.07 -27.08
CA ASN A 5 -3.64 20.68 -26.65
C ASN A 5 -2.32 20.15 -26.10
N HIS A 6 -2.34 19.64 -24.88
CA HIS A 6 -1.18 19.01 -24.27
C HIS A 6 -1.53 17.59 -23.84
N ILE A 7 -0.72 16.60 -24.25
CA ILE A 7 -0.88 15.20 -23.86
C ILE A 7 0.44 14.74 -23.25
N GLU A 8 0.37 14.17 -22.06
CA GLU A 8 1.48 13.49 -21.40
C GLU A 8 1.11 12.02 -21.22
N LEU A 9 2.03 11.14 -21.59
CA LEU A 9 1.90 9.70 -21.44
C LEU A 9 3.02 9.19 -20.53
N LEU A 10 2.67 8.34 -19.58
CA LEU A 10 3.61 7.61 -18.75
C LEU A 10 3.23 6.14 -18.72
N ALA A 11 4.22 5.27 -18.91
CA ALA A 11 4.11 3.86 -18.63
C ALA A 11 5.33 3.43 -17.79
N GLY A 12 5.14 2.46 -16.91
CA GLY A 12 6.23 1.99 -16.05
C GLY A 12 5.97 0.62 -15.45
N TYR A 13 7.05 -0.01 -15.02
CA TYR A 13 7.04 -1.25 -14.27
C TYR A 13 7.87 -1.08 -13.01
N THR A 14 7.37 -1.58 -11.87
CA THR A 14 8.11 -1.59 -10.61
C THR A 14 8.12 -2.98 -10.01
N THR A 15 9.21 -3.33 -9.33
CA THR A 15 9.30 -4.53 -8.50
C THR A 15 9.84 -4.14 -7.12
N GLN A 16 9.23 -4.70 -6.09
CA GLN A 16 9.65 -4.53 -4.71
C GLN A 16 9.73 -5.90 -4.07
N LYS A 17 10.86 -6.20 -3.44
CA LYS A 17 11.08 -7.43 -2.67
C LYS A 17 11.40 -7.06 -1.23
N SER A 18 10.72 -7.72 -0.30
CA SER A 18 10.99 -7.63 1.14
C SER A 18 11.35 -9.01 1.65
N THR A 19 12.45 -9.10 2.36
CA THR A 19 12.92 -10.33 3.01
C THR A 19 13.14 -10.02 4.48
N VAL A 20 12.57 -10.85 5.35
CA VAL A 20 12.75 -10.80 6.78
C VAL A 20 13.32 -12.13 7.21
N GLU A 21 14.37 -12.09 8.02
CA GLU A 21 14.96 -13.26 8.65
C GLU A 21 15.22 -12.93 10.12
N TYR A 22 15.02 -13.91 10.99
CA TYR A 22 15.34 -13.77 12.40
C TYR A 22 15.88 -15.07 12.97
N SER A 23 16.66 -14.90 14.03
CA SER A 23 17.08 -15.97 14.92
C SER A 23 17.02 -15.45 16.34
N THR A 24 16.55 -16.29 17.25
CA THR A 24 16.41 -15.98 18.66
C THR A 24 17.07 -17.09 19.46
N ALA A 25 17.97 -16.68 20.34
CA ALA A 25 18.54 -17.52 21.37
C ALA A 25 18.07 -16.98 22.73
N THR A 26 17.71 -17.89 23.64
CA THR A 26 17.17 -17.52 24.95
C THR A 26 17.72 -18.45 26.01
N SER A 27 18.07 -17.87 27.15
CA SER A 27 18.50 -18.57 28.35
C SER A 27 17.89 -17.86 29.54
N ASN A 28 17.50 -18.60 30.58
CA ASN A 28 16.86 -18.11 31.80
C ASN A 28 17.70 -18.47 33.04
N ASP A 29 17.36 -17.88 34.18
CA ASP A 29 17.93 -18.16 35.51
C ASP A 29 19.44 -17.89 35.57
N TYR A 30 19.81 -16.61 35.46
CA TYR A 30 21.20 -16.16 35.43
C TYR A 30 21.79 -16.09 36.84
N ALA A 31 22.97 -16.67 37.01
CA ALA A 31 23.76 -16.48 38.24
C ALA A 31 24.36 -15.07 38.34
N ASN A 32 24.56 -14.40 37.19
CA ASN A 32 25.00 -13.02 37.10
C ASN A 32 24.28 -12.30 35.96
N GLU A 33 23.40 -11.35 36.30
CA GLU A 33 22.58 -10.59 35.34
C GLU A 33 23.33 -9.41 34.70
N SER A 34 24.49 -9.00 35.22
CA SER A 34 25.20 -7.79 34.77
C SER A 34 25.63 -7.83 33.30
N LEU A 35 25.84 -9.02 32.74
CA LEU A 35 26.20 -9.23 31.34
C LEU A 35 24.98 -9.42 30.43
N GLY A 36 23.80 -9.70 30.99
CA GLY A 36 22.57 -9.94 30.24
C GLY A 36 22.74 -10.83 29.01
N HIS A 37 22.22 -10.38 27.87
CA HIS A 37 22.26 -11.12 26.59
C HIS A 37 23.69 -11.30 26.02
N HIS A 38 24.70 -10.60 26.55
CA HIS A 38 26.10 -10.79 26.15
C HIS A 38 26.73 -12.06 26.76
N ASN A 39 26.04 -12.77 27.66
CA ASN A 39 26.51 -14.05 28.20
C ASN A 39 25.36 -15.04 28.43
N LEU A 40 24.70 -15.50 27.37
CA LEU A 40 23.59 -16.47 27.46
C LEU A 40 23.97 -17.78 28.18
N ALA A 41 25.25 -18.16 28.18
CA ALA A 41 25.77 -19.34 28.89
C ALA A 41 25.78 -19.17 30.42
N GLY A 42 25.59 -17.95 30.93
CA GLY A 42 25.48 -17.66 32.36
C GLY A 42 24.11 -17.98 32.97
N GLY A 43 23.11 -18.33 32.15
CA GLY A 43 21.81 -18.83 32.58
C GLY A 43 21.82 -20.35 32.77
N SER A 44 21.17 -20.85 33.82
CA SER A 44 21.12 -22.27 34.15
C SER A 44 20.11 -23.07 33.29
N ILE A 45 19.15 -22.37 32.65
CA ILE A 45 18.08 -22.97 31.85
C ILE A 45 18.17 -22.48 30.40
N ALA A 46 18.70 -23.31 29.50
CA ALA A 46 18.71 -23.02 28.07
C ALA A 46 17.33 -23.28 27.44
N ILE A 47 16.83 -22.31 26.66
CA ILE A 47 15.64 -22.47 25.83
C ILE A 47 16.07 -22.78 24.40
N SER A 48 15.38 -23.72 23.75
CA SER A 48 15.63 -24.09 22.36
C SER A 48 15.58 -22.86 21.45
N PRO A 49 16.60 -22.61 20.61
CA PRO A 49 16.59 -21.47 19.71
C PRO A 49 15.47 -21.59 18.70
N THR A 50 14.97 -20.45 18.23
CA THR A 50 13.99 -20.37 17.15
C THR A 50 14.51 -19.49 16.05
N SER A 51 14.26 -19.87 14.80
CA SER A 51 14.53 -19.03 13.64
C SER A 51 13.34 -19.03 12.71
N GLY A 52 13.33 -18.09 11.78
CA GLY A 52 12.30 -18.01 10.76
C GLY A 52 12.59 -16.91 9.77
N GLY A 53 11.75 -16.83 8.76
CA GLY A 53 11.82 -15.77 7.78
C GLY A 53 10.57 -15.72 6.91
N ALA A 54 10.45 -14.63 6.17
CA ALA A 54 9.39 -14.42 5.21
C ALA A 54 9.93 -13.62 4.03
N GLU A 55 9.38 -13.89 2.85
CA GLU A 55 9.67 -13.14 1.64
C GLU A 55 8.36 -12.73 0.97
N SER A 56 8.28 -11.46 0.57
CA SER A 56 7.20 -10.95 -0.26
C SER A 56 7.76 -10.16 -1.44
N VAL A 57 7.11 -10.33 -2.59
CA VAL A 57 7.36 -9.61 -3.83
C VAL A 57 6.06 -8.93 -4.30
N LEU A 58 6.18 -7.68 -4.70
CA LEU A 58 5.14 -6.87 -5.35
C LEU A 58 5.65 -6.42 -6.71
N ASN A 59 4.99 -6.83 -7.78
CA ASN A 59 5.26 -6.39 -9.15
C ASN A 59 4.12 -5.51 -9.62
N SER A 60 4.41 -4.41 -10.30
CA SER A 60 3.39 -3.44 -10.68
C SER A 60 3.60 -2.91 -12.08
N TRP A 61 2.52 -2.86 -12.85
CA TRP A 61 2.45 -2.12 -14.11
C TRP A 61 1.64 -0.86 -13.88
N LEU A 62 2.13 0.27 -14.36
CA LEU A 62 1.43 1.55 -14.29
C LEU A 62 1.32 2.16 -15.69
N GLY A 63 0.16 2.72 -15.99
CA GLY A 63 -0.08 3.55 -17.16
C GLY A 63 -0.84 4.80 -16.73
N ARG A 64 -0.42 5.97 -17.23
CA ARG A 64 -1.09 7.24 -16.98
C ARG A 64 -1.11 8.08 -18.24
N VAL A 65 -2.27 8.69 -18.46
CA VAL A 65 -2.50 9.67 -19.52
C VAL A 65 -3.00 10.94 -18.86
N ASN A 66 -2.30 12.05 -19.10
CA ASN A 66 -2.78 13.38 -18.79
C ASN A 66 -3.11 14.10 -20.10
N TYR A 67 -4.23 14.79 -20.14
CA TYR A 67 -4.66 15.61 -21.26
C TYR A 67 -5.11 16.97 -20.75
N SER A 68 -4.57 18.04 -21.34
CA SER A 68 -4.98 19.41 -21.06
C SER A 68 -5.43 20.09 -22.34
N LEU A 69 -6.58 20.74 -22.27
CA LEU A 69 -7.17 21.52 -23.35
C LEU A 69 -7.28 22.98 -22.93
N PHE A 70 -6.60 23.86 -23.66
CA PHE A 70 -6.47 25.30 -23.43
C PHE A 70 -5.98 25.68 -22.03
N GLU A 71 -5.34 24.74 -21.32
CA GLU A 71 -5.05 24.85 -19.89
C GLU A 71 -6.32 25.03 -19.01
N ARG A 72 -7.52 24.84 -19.56
CA ARG A 72 -8.80 25.02 -18.83
C ARG A 72 -9.37 23.71 -18.36
N TYR A 73 -9.39 22.71 -19.24
CA TYR A 73 -9.92 21.39 -18.95
C TYR A 73 -8.76 20.41 -18.89
N ASN A 74 -8.58 19.81 -17.73
CA ASN A 74 -7.50 18.87 -17.46
C ASN A 74 -8.11 17.52 -17.10
N PHE A 75 -7.67 16.46 -17.76
CA PHE A 75 -8.14 15.11 -17.55
C PHE A 75 -6.95 14.21 -17.26
N THR A 76 -7.12 13.31 -16.30
CA THR A 76 -6.14 12.29 -15.97
C THR A 76 -6.85 10.95 -15.96
N ALA A 77 -6.30 9.98 -16.67
CA ALA A 77 -6.69 8.58 -16.54
C ALA A 77 -5.45 7.77 -16.15
N THR A 78 -5.58 6.96 -15.11
CA THR A 78 -4.52 6.07 -14.65
C THR A 78 -5.07 4.66 -14.55
N ILE A 79 -4.26 3.67 -14.91
CA ILE A 79 -4.50 2.29 -14.56
C ILE A 79 -3.24 1.69 -13.98
N ARG A 80 -3.42 0.96 -12.89
CA ARG A 80 -2.36 0.20 -12.25
C ARG A 80 -2.79 -1.26 -12.11
N ALA A 81 -1.88 -2.17 -12.42
CA ALA A 81 -2.04 -3.59 -12.13
C ALA A 81 -0.95 -3.98 -11.13
N ASP A 82 -1.32 -4.52 -9.98
CA ASP A 82 -0.39 -4.93 -8.92
C ASP A 82 -0.49 -6.42 -8.66
N GLY A 83 0.64 -7.12 -8.76
CA GLY A 83 0.81 -8.54 -8.51
C GLY A 83 1.57 -8.78 -7.20
N SER A 84 0.86 -9.20 -6.14
CA SER A 84 1.48 -9.52 -4.85
C SER A 84 1.64 -11.03 -4.65
N SER A 85 2.83 -11.45 -4.22
CA SER A 85 3.13 -12.83 -3.81
C SER A 85 2.38 -13.30 -2.55
N ARG A 86 1.76 -12.37 -1.80
CA ARG A 86 0.96 -12.68 -0.59
C ARG A 86 -0.36 -13.38 -0.90
N PHE A 87 -0.75 -13.41 -2.18
CA PHE A 87 -1.93 -14.13 -2.66
C PHE A 87 -1.53 -15.37 -3.47
N ALA A 88 -2.48 -16.32 -3.57
CA ALA A 88 -2.34 -17.49 -4.43
C ALA A 88 -2.09 -17.10 -5.88
N GLN A 89 -1.42 -17.96 -6.67
CA GLN A 89 -0.99 -17.66 -8.03
C GLN A 89 -2.11 -17.11 -8.94
N ASN A 90 -3.34 -17.60 -8.79
CA ASN A 90 -4.53 -17.18 -9.53
C ASN A 90 -5.20 -15.89 -8.99
N LYS A 91 -4.77 -15.35 -7.85
CA LYS A 91 -5.30 -14.14 -7.18
C LYS A 91 -4.24 -13.04 -6.98
N ARG A 92 -3.02 -13.23 -7.49
CA ARG A 92 -1.90 -12.28 -7.30
C ARG A 92 -2.21 -10.88 -7.80
N TRP A 93 -2.87 -10.77 -8.95
CA TRP A 93 -3.08 -9.50 -9.64
C TRP A 93 -4.39 -8.82 -9.25
N GLY A 94 -4.29 -7.56 -8.83
CA GLY A 94 -5.40 -6.61 -8.68
C GLY A 94 -5.28 -5.47 -9.71
N TYR A 95 -6.40 -4.91 -10.13
CA TYR A 95 -6.46 -3.82 -11.11
C TYR A 95 -7.15 -2.61 -10.51
N PHE A 96 -6.48 -1.46 -10.60
CA PHE A 96 -6.84 -0.24 -9.88
C PHE A 96 -6.90 0.95 -10.84
N PRO A 97 -7.98 1.10 -11.62
CA PRO A 97 -8.20 2.27 -12.45
C PRO A 97 -8.58 3.50 -11.61
N SER A 98 -8.19 4.68 -12.11
CA SER A 98 -8.67 5.97 -11.63
C SER A 98 -8.81 6.97 -12.76
N ILE A 99 -9.76 7.88 -12.61
CA ILE A 99 -10.01 9.00 -13.50
C ILE A 99 -10.14 10.28 -12.67
N GLY A 100 -9.67 11.39 -13.25
CA GLY A 100 -9.76 12.71 -12.67
C GLY A 100 -10.04 13.74 -13.74
N ALA A 101 -10.79 14.77 -13.38
CA ALA A 101 -11.04 15.94 -14.19
C ALA A 101 -10.85 17.20 -13.34
N ALA A 102 -10.27 18.23 -13.92
CA ALA A 102 -10.17 19.53 -13.30
C ALA A 102 -10.50 20.63 -14.30
N TRP A 103 -11.35 21.56 -13.87
CA TRP A 103 -11.80 22.69 -14.65
C TRP A 103 -11.35 23.99 -14.00
N ASN A 104 -10.49 24.73 -14.69
CA ASN A 104 -10.05 26.06 -14.29
C ASN A 104 -11.09 27.08 -14.75
N ILE A 105 -12.10 27.31 -13.93
CA ILE A 105 -13.23 28.21 -14.20
C ILE A 105 -12.73 29.65 -14.40
N ASN A 106 -11.65 30.05 -13.72
CA ASN A 106 -11.07 31.38 -13.87
C ASN A 106 -10.48 31.70 -15.26
N GLU A 107 -10.30 30.70 -16.13
CA GLU A 107 -9.86 30.89 -17.52
C GLU A 107 -11.01 30.92 -18.53
N GLU A 108 -12.26 30.87 -18.06
CA GLU A 108 -13.44 30.99 -18.92
C GLU A 108 -13.72 32.44 -19.31
N SER A 109 -14.19 32.66 -20.55
CA SER A 109 -14.51 34.00 -21.05
C SER A 109 -15.66 34.67 -20.29
N PHE A 110 -16.54 33.87 -19.68
CA PHE A 110 -17.64 34.37 -18.85
C PHE A 110 -17.19 34.74 -17.44
N TYR A 111 -16.03 34.27 -17.00
CA TYR A 111 -15.53 34.55 -15.65
C TYR A 111 -14.90 35.93 -15.62
N ASN A 112 -15.54 36.85 -14.90
CA ASN A 112 -15.00 38.19 -14.71
C ASN A 112 -13.85 38.13 -13.68
N LYS A 113 -12.61 38.32 -14.15
CA LYS A 113 -11.40 38.31 -13.31
C LYS A 113 -11.46 39.49 -12.32
N SER A 114 -12.04 39.24 -11.14
CA SER A 114 -12.11 40.22 -10.06
C SER A 114 -10.76 40.36 -9.35
N SER A 115 -10.52 41.50 -8.68
CA SER A 115 -9.36 41.69 -7.81
C SER A 115 -9.41 40.85 -6.53
N VAL A 116 -10.58 40.27 -6.22
CA VAL A 116 -10.82 39.51 -4.99
C VAL A 116 -10.58 38.02 -5.21
N VAL A 117 -11.16 37.42 -6.26
CA VAL A 117 -11.03 35.98 -6.58
C VAL A 117 -10.32 35.80 -7.92
N ASN A 118 -9.07 35.35 -7.86
CA ASN A 118 -8.19 35.22 -9.02
C ASN A 118 -8.08 33.79 -9.52
N THR A 119 -8.23 32.81 -8.62
CA THR A 119 -8.21 31.39 -8.96
C THR A 119 -9.52 30.76 -8.54
N LEU A 120 -10.15 30.02 -9.44
CA LEU A 120 -11.33 29.21 -9.16
C LEU A 120 -11.25 27.93 -9.98
N LYS A 121 -11.04 26.81 -9.30
CA LYS A 121 -10.84 25.51 -9.93
C LYS A 121 -11.71 24.45 -9.28
N LEU A 122 -12.48 23.74 -10.10
CA LEU A 122 -13.26 22.57 -9.67
C LEU A 122 -12.49 21.30 -10.02
N ARG A 123 -12.41 20.36 -9.08
CA ARG A 123 -11.76 19.05 -9.23
C ARG A 123 -12.77 17.94 -8.96
N LEU A 124 -12.72 16.90 -9.77
CA LEU A 124 -13.48 15.67 -9.61
C LEU A 124 -12.54 14.48 -9.80
N SER A 125 -12.65 13.47 -8.96
CA SER A 125 -11.92 12.21 -9.15
C SER A 125 -12.70 11.00 -8.67
N ALA A 126 -12.48 9.87 -9.33
CA ALA A 126 -13.04 8.59 -8.99
C ALA A 126 -12.01 7.49 -9.29
N GLY A 127 -11.80 6.56 -8.39
CA GLY A 127 -10.85 5.48 -8.61
C GLY A 127 -10.93 4.38 -7.58
N THR A 128 -10.14 3.35 -7.79
CA THR A 128 -10.02 2.22 -6.86
C THR A 128 -8.58 2.09 -6.39
N VAL A 129 -8.42 1.66 -5.14
CA VAL A 129 -7.11 1.35 -4.56
C VAL A 129 -7.15 -0.03 -3.93
N GLY A 130 -6.04 -0.75 -4.03
CA GLY A 130 -5.87 -2.08 -3.45
C GLY A 130 -5.08 -2.05 -2.17
N ASN A 131 -5.49 -2.87 -1.21
CA ASN A 131 -4.74 -3.17 -0.01
C ASN A 131 -4.38 -4.66 0.01
N GLN A 132 -3.11 -4.93 0.35
CA GLN A 132 -2.54 -6.26 0.45
C GLN A 132 -1.73 -6.46 1.74
N GLU A 133 -1.90 -5.57 2.73
CA GLU A 133 -1.25 -5.68 4.04
C GLU A 133 -1.90 -6.78 4.89
N ILE A 134 -1.65 -8.00 4.44
CA ILE A 134 -1.90 -9.27 5.11
C ILE A 134 -0.55 -9.93 5.42
N GLY A 135 -0.54 -10.93 6.30
CA GLY A 135 0.67 -11.74 6.49
C GLY A 135 1.09 -12.48 5.22
N ASP A 136 2.37 -12.82 5.13
CA ASP A 136 2.89 -13.63 4.03
C ASP A 136 2.34 -15.08 4.10
N TYR A 137 2.21 -15.72 2.93
CA TYR A 137 1.78 -17.13 2.78
C TYR A 137 0.41 -17.48 3.35
N ARG A 138 -0.45 -16.50 3.66
CA ARG A 138 -1.78 -16.73 4.26
C ARG A 138 -2.74 -17.56 3.41
N TYR A 139 -2.45 -17.72 2.12
CA TYR A 139 -3.21 -18.56 1.21
C TYR A 139 -2.89 -20.06 1.34
N GLU A 140 -1.80 -20.43 2.01
CA GLU A 140 -1.34 -21.83 2.17
C GLU A 140 -1.62 -22.40 3.56
N ASP A 141 -1.47 -23.72 3.68
CA ASP A 141 -1.45 -24.38 4.97
C ASP A 141 -0.06 -24.26 5.59
N TYR A 142 -0.05 -23.74 6.82
CA TYR A 142 1.17 -23.59 7.59
C TYR A 142 1.09 -24.49 8.82
N TYR A 143 2.16 -25.22 9.08
CA TYR A 143 2.33 -26.08 10.24
C TYR A 143 3.55 -25.61 11.01
N SER A 144 3.42 -25.48 12.32
CA SER A 144 4.51 -25.09 13.20
C SER A 144 4.83 -26.21 14.18
N PRO A 145 6.12 -26.42 14.51
CA PRO A 145 6.52 -27.39 15.51
C PRO A 145 5.96 -27.00 16.88
N SER A 146 5.48 -27.99 17.62
CA SER A 146 4.95 -27.87 18.97
C SER A 146 5.47 -29.02 19.82
N LYS A 147 5.76 -28.73 21.10
CA LYS A 147 6.18 -29.76 22.06
C LYS A 147 4.95 -30.44 22.62
N TYR A 148 4.91 -31.76 22.56
CA TYR A 148 3.81 -32.58 23.06
C TYR A 148 4.34 -33.65 24.00
N SER A 149 3.66 -33.91 25.12
CA SER A 149 4.02 -35.00 26.02
C SER A 149 3.29 -36.26 25.59
N PHE A 150 4.04 -37.28 25.16
CA PHE A 150 3.50 -38.57 24.75
C PHE A 150 4.24 -39.69 25.48
N ALA A 151 3.51 -40.57 26.16
CA ALA A 151 4.06 -41.68 26.95
C ALA A 151 5.18 -41.25 27.93
N GLY A 152 5.02 -40.09 28.58
CA GLY A 152 5.98 -39.57 29.56
C GLY A 152 7.26 -38.97 28.96
N LYS A 153 7.33 -38.78 27.63
CA LYS A 153 8.45 -38.12 26.93
C LYS A 153 7.94 -36.91 26.14
N THR A 154 8.73 -35.84 26.13
CA THR A 154 8.48 -34.70 25.23
C THR A 154 8.90 -35.08 23.82
N VAL A 155 7.95 -35.05 22.89
CA VAL A 155 8.16 -35.23 21.45
C VAL A 155 7.85 -33.93 20.72
N ILE A 156 8.44 -33.75 19.54
CA ILE A 156 8.07 -32.65 18.63
C ILE A 156 6.95 -33.16 17.73
N ALA A 157 5.81 -32.51 17.79
CA ALA A 157 4.70 -32.69 16.86
C ALA A 157 4.54 -31.44 15.99
N TYR A 158 3.80 -31.53 14.91
CA TYR A 158 3.44 -30.37 14.09
C TYR A 158 1.95 -30.10 14.24
N ALA A 159 1.61 -28.88 14.59
CA ALA A 159 0.24 -28.41 14.64
C ALA A 159 0.02 -27.41 13.52
N ARG A 160 -1.16 -27.45 12.91
CA ARG A 160 -1.56 -26.47 11.90
C ARG A 160 -1.71 -25.10 12.56
N SER A 161 -0.97 -24.12 12.07
CA SER A 161 -0.95 -22.74 12.56
C SER A 161 -1.61 -21.77 11.58
N ASN A 162 -1.80 -22.14 10.31
CA ASN A 162 -2.65 -21.42 9.35
C ASN A 162 -3.51 -22.39 8.54
N ARG A 163 -4.74 -21.97 8.21
CA ARG A 163 -5.62 -22.67 7.27
C ARG A 163 -5.55 -22.00 5.91
N ALA A 164 -5.27 -22.79 4.89
CA ALA A 164 -5.23 -22.36 3.50
C ALA A 164 -6.54 -21.68 3.07
N ASN A 165 -6.39 -20.60 2.30
CA ASN A 165 -7.47 -19.91 1.61
C ASN A 165 -6.97 -19.54 0.19
N PRO A 166 -7.14 -20.43 -0.80
CA PRO A 166 -6.70 -20.17 -2.18
C PRO A 166 -7.51 -19.04 -2.85
N ASP A 167 -8.63 -18.63 -2.27
CA ASP A 167 -9.47 -17.52 -2.75
C ASP A 167 -9.15 -16.17 -2.09
N LEU A 168 -8.13 -16.13 -1.21
CA LEU A 168 -7.64 -14.89 -0.63
C LEU A 168 -7.22 -13.93 -1.73
N LYS A 169 -7.79 -12.73 -1.70
CA LYS A 169 -7.68 -11.72 -2.75
C LYS A 169 -7.49 -10.33 -2.15
N TRP A 170 -7.11 -9.38 -3.00
CA TRP A 170 -7.00 -7.96 -2.68
C TRP A 170 -8.26 -7.42 -2.02
N GLU A 171 -8.07 -6.66 -0.94
CA GLU A 171 -9.09 -5.75 -0.44
C GLU A 171 -9.09 -4.52 -1.33
N THR A 172 -10.27 -4.11 -1.82
CA THR A 172 -10.39 -3.00 -2.78
C THR A 172 -11.32 -1.94 -2.22
N THR A 173 -10.88 -0.69 -2.22
CA THR A 173 -11.68 0.46 -1.80
C THR A 173 -11.89 1.38 -3.00
N SER A 174 -13.14 1.78 -3.23
CA SER A 174 -13.48 2.78 -4.25
C SER A 174 -13.52 4.15 -3.60
N GLN A 175 -12.94 5.16 -4.22
CA GLN A 175 -12.92 6.52 -3.68
C GLN A 175 -13.43 7.50 -4.71
N TYR A 176 -14.27 8.43 -4.24
CA TYR A 176 -14.82 9.53 -5.02
C TYR A 176 -14.51 10.83 -4.30
N ASN A 177 -14.10 11.85 -5.03
CA ASN A 177 -13.76 13.14 -4.46
C ASN A 177 -14.24 14.28 -5.38
N VAL A 178 -14.73 15.34 -4.73
CA VAL A 178 -15.08 16.62 -5.32
C VAL A 178 -14.31 17.69 -4.54
N GLY A 179 -13.53 18.49 -5.25
CA GLY A 179 -12.69 19.54 -4.67
C GLY A 179 -12.95 20.89 -5.30
N LEU A 180 -12.86 21.96 -4.52
CA LEU A 180 -12.91 23.34 -4.98
C LEU A 180 -11.71 24.09 -4.44
N ASP A 181 -10.92 24.66 -5.35
CA ASP A 181 -9.77 25.50 -5.02
C ASP A 181 -10.08 26.96 -5.35
N ILE A 182 -9.85 27.85 -4.39
CA ILE A 182 -10.13 29.29 -4.47
C ILE A 182 -8.86 30.06 -4.08
N GLY A 183 -8.47 31.03 -4.91
CA GLY A 183 -7.34 31.91 -4.64
C GLY A 183 -7.78 33.38 -4.57
N LEU A 184 -7.42 34.06 -3.49
CA LEU A 184 -7.86 35.43 -3.18
C LEU A 184 -6.72 36.45 -3.18
N TRP A 185 -7.00 37.68 -3.59
CA TRP A 185 -6.09 38.85 -3.60
C TRP A 185 -4.73 38.55 -4.22
N THR A 186 -4.74 38.13 -5.49
CA THR A 186 -3.56 37.67 -6.23
C THR A 186 -2.91 36.46 -5.55
N ASN A 187 -3.75 35.49 -5.15
CA ASN A 187 -3.36 34.25 -4.47
C ASN A 187 -2.56 34.44 -3.16
N ARG A 188 -2.74 35.59 -2.47
CA ARG A 188 -2.16 35.80 -1.13
C ARG A 188 -2.81 34.91 -0.06
N LEU A 189 -4.05 34.51 -0.29
CA LEU A 189 -4.73 33.47 0.48
C LEU A 189 -5.28 32.43 -0.49
N THR A 190 -5.06 31.16 -0.20
CA THR A 190 -5.62 30.04 -0.94
C THR A 190 -6.46 29.19 -0.01
N LEU A 191 -7.62 28.76 -0.50
CA LEU A 191 -8.56 27.89 0.22
C LEU A 191 -8.86 26.69 -0.67
N THR A 192 -8.72 25.50 -0.11
CA THR A 192 -9.11 24.25 -0.74
C THR A 192 -10.17 23.57 0.12
N ILE A 193 -11.28 23.19 -0.52
CA ILE A 193 -12.39 22.47 0.10
C ILE A 193 -12.55 21.17 -0.64
N ASP A 194 -12.47 20.05 0.07
CA ASP A 194 -12.62 18.71 -0.50
C ASP A 194 -13.73 17.95 0.23
N ALA A 195 -14.66 17.37 -0.53
CA ALA A 195 -15.61 16.37 -0.08
C ALA A 195 -15.22 15.02 -0.69
N TYR A 196 -15.23 13.96 0.10
CA TYR A 196 -14.84 12.63 -0.37
C TYR A 196 -15.71 11.54 0.23
N SER A 197 -15.81 10.43 -0.49
CA SER A 197 -16.48 9.19 -0.07
C SER A 197 -15.58 8.01 -0.41
N LYS A 198 -15.49 7.03 0.49
CA LYS A 198 -14.70 5.81 0.37
C LYS A 198 -15.57 4.58 0.63
#